data_AF-A0A0R0LT41-F1
#
_entry.id   AF-A0A0R0LT41-F1
#
_cell.length_a   1.000
_cell.length_b   1.000
_cell.length_c   1.000
_cell.angle_alpha   90.00
_cell.angle_beta   90.00
_cell.angle_gamma   90.00
#
_symmetry.space_group_name_H-M   'P 1'
#
loop_
_entity.id
_entity.type
_entity.pdbx_description
1 polymer ?
#
loop_
_entity_poly.entity_id
_entity_poly.type
_entity_poly.pdbx_seq_one_letter_code
_entity_poly.pdbx_strand_id
1 'polypeptide(L)' 'EGAYILVGIDYFSRFIVTKTIKDKSSKTVSDVIKEWIGLGYIPETLLSDNGKNL' A
#
# COMPACT_ATOMS: atom_id res chain seq x y z
N GLU A 1 2.66 3.47 21.39
CA GLU A 1 2.23 3.74 20.00
C GLU A 1 3.29 3.21 19.06
N GLY A 2 2.90 2.49 18.01
CA GLY A 2 3.83 1.99 17.00
C GLY A 2 3.56 2.68 15.67
N ALA A 3 4.61 3.01 14.94
CA ALA A 3 4.49 3.43 13.54
C ALA A 3 4.45 2.18 12.65
N TYR A 4 3.54 2.13 11.68
CA TYR A 4 3.49 1.07 10.68
C TYR A 4 4.03 1.60 9.36
N ILE A 5 4.62 0.72 8.55
CA ILE A 5 5.05 1.06 7.19
C ILE A 5 4.24 0.20 6.23
N LEU A 6 3.50 0.85 5.32
CA LEU A 6 2.93 0.17 4.17
C LEU A 6 3.96 0.16 3.05
N VAL A 7 4.19 -1.02 2.47
CA VAL A 7 5.17 -1.23 1.41
C VAL A 7 4.43 -1.78 0.19
N GLY A 8 4.52 -1.05 -0.92
CA GLY A 8 4.09 -1.52 -2.24
C GLY A 8 5.34 -1.89 -3.05
N ILE A 9 5.31 -3.06 -3.68
CA ILE A 9 6.41 -3.53 -4.54
C ILE A 9 5.82 -3.83 -5.90
N ASP A 10 6.33 -3.17 -6.94
CA ASP A 10 6.05 -3.58 -8.30
C ASP A 10 6.74 -4.91 -8.59
N TYR A 11 5.95 -5.91 -9.00
CA TYR A 11 6.44 -7.29 -9.11
C TYR A 11 7.52 -7.45 -10.19
N PHE A 12 7.40 -6.72 -11.31
CA PHE A 12 8.27 -6.83 -12.47
C PHE A 12 9.55 -5.99 -12.32
N SER A 13 9.40 -4.67 -12.13
CA SER A 13 10.51 -3.72 -12.05
C SER A 13 11.22 -3.73 -10.70
N ARG A 14 10.61 -4.34 -9.67
CA ARG A 14 11.07 -4.28 -8.28
C ARG A 14 11.11 -2.85 -7.72
N PHE A 15 10.40 -1.92 -8.33
CA PHE A 15 10.22 -0.57 -7.78
C PHE A 15 9.47 -0.65 -6.44
N ILE A 16 9.92 0.13 -5.45
CA ILE A 16 9.38 0.10 -4.09
C ILE A 16 8.81 1.47 -3.75
N VAL A 17 7.57 1.47 -3.27
CA VAL A 17 6.93 2.62 -2.61
C VAL A 17 6.70 2.30 -1.14
N THR A 18 6.94 3.27 -0.27
CA THR A 18 6.72 3.11 1.17
C THR A 18 6.00 4.31 1.74
N LYS A 19 5.09 4.09 2.70
CA LYS A 19 4.47 5.17 3.47
C LYS A 19 4.32 4.77 4.94
N THR A 20 4.67 5.70 5.82
CA THR A 20 4.39 5.53 7.25
C THR A 20 2.92 5.82 7.51
N ILE A 21 2.23 4.91 8.21
CA ILE A 21 0.82 5.02 8.58
C ILE A 21 0.64 4.87 10.09
N LYS A 22 -0.41 5.51 10.62
CA LYS A 22 -0.70 5.56 12.07
C LYS A 22 -1.44 4.33 12.58
N ASP A 23 -2.21 3.68 11.72
CA ASP A 23 -3.02 2.50 12.01
C ASP A 23 -3.12 1.60 10.78
N LYS A 24 -3.55 0.35 10.98
CA LYS A 24 -3.73 -0.63 9.90
C LYS A 24 -5.18 -0.67 9.38
N SER A 25 -6.03 0.32 9.64
CA SER A 25 -7.42 0.22 9.18
C SER A 25 -7.49 0.14 7.66
N SER A 26 -8.48 -0.58 7.12
CA SER A 26 -8.64 -0.73 5.66
C SER A 26 -8.86 0.60 4.96
N LYS A 27 -9.41 1.60 5.67
CA LYS A 27 -9.53 2.98 5.19
C LYS A 27 -8.15 3.62 4.99
N THR A 28 -7.31 3.59 6.03
CA THR A 28 -5.95 4.14 5.97
C THR A 28 -5.15 3.47 4.85
N VAL A 29 -5.24 2.15 4.69
CA VAL A 29 -4.55 1.42 3.62
C VAL A 29 -5.10 1.80 2.24
N SER A 30 -6.42 1.83 2.06
CA SER A 30 -7.06 2.20 0.79
C SER A 30 -6.73 3.62 0.35
N ASP A 31 -6.68 4.58 1.27
CA ASP A 31 -6.37 5.97 0.97
C ASP A 31 -4.93 6.11 0.46
N VAL A 32 -3.97 5.36 1.03
CA VAL A 32 -2.58 5.33 0.55
C VAL A 32 -2.47 4.68 -0.83
N ILE A 33 -3.18 3.58 -1.08
CA ILE A 33 -3.18 2.92 -2.39
C ILE A 33 -3.72 3.87 -3.47
N LYS A 34 -4.83 4.59 -3.18
CA LYS A 34 -5.39 5.59 -4.10
C LYS A 34 -4.42 6.74 -4.39
N GLU A 35 -3.68 7.20 -3.39
CA GLU A 35 -2.64 8.19 -3.57
C GLU A 35 -1.54 7.70 -4.51
N TRP A 36 -1.06 6.46 -4.35
CA TRP A 36 -0.06 5.88 -5.25
C TRP A 36 -0.58 5.74 -6.68
N ILE A 37 -1.83 5.30 -6.86
CA ILE A 37 -2.49 5.28 -8.17
C ILE A 37 -2.54 6.69 -8.78
N GLY A 38 -2.87 7.71 -7.99
CA GLY A 38 -2.87 9.12 -8.41
C GLY A 38 -1.49 9.65 -8.80
N LEU A 39 -0.41 9.05 -8.29
CA LEU A 39 0.99 9.35 -8.67
C LEU A 39 1.47 8.55 -9.89
N GLY A 40 0.60 7.74 -10.51
CA GLY A 40 0.91 6.95 -11.70
C GLY A 40 1.34 5.51 -11.42
N TYR A 41 1.33 5.06 -10.17
CA TYR A 41 1.57 3.66 -9.81
C TYR A 41 0.27 2.87 -9.92
N ILE A 42 -0.07 2.46 -11.15
CA ILE A 42 -1.34 1.80 -11.46
C ILE A 42 -1.09 0.30 -11.66
N PRO A 43 -1.28 -0.55 -10.63
CA PRO A 43 -1.15 -1.99 -10.79
C PRO A 43 -2.36 -2.56 -11.55
N GLU A 44 -2.14 -3.55 -12.43
CA GLU A 44 -3.24 -4.35 -12.99
C GLU A 44 -3.86 -5.28 -11.94
N THR A 45 -3.05 -5.77 -11.00
CA THR A 45 -3.47 -6.66 -9.92
C THR A 45 -2.75 -6.30 -8.63
N LEU A 46 -3.49 -6.23 -7.52
CA LEU A 46 -2.93 -6.05 -6.19
C LEU A 46 -2.92 -7.40 -5.47
N LEU A 47 -1.73 -7.81 -4.99
CA LEU A 47 -1.55 -9.02 -4.20
C LEU A 47 -1.24 -8.64 -2.76
N SER A 48 -2.00 -9.17 -1.81
CA SER A 48 -1.77 -9.01 -0.37
C SER A 48 -1.82 -10.35 0.36
N ASP A 49 -1.57 -10.32 1.66
CA ASP A 49 -1.90 -11.45 2.53
C ASP A 49 -3.43 -11.56 2.75
N ASN A 50 -3.84 -12.56 3.53
CA ASN A 50 -5.23 -12.76 3.95
C ASN A 50 -5.60 -11.91 5.19
N GLY A 51 -4.92 -10.78 5.40
CA GLY A 51 -5.24 -9.81 6.44
C GLY A 51 -6.60 -9.15 6.20
N LYS A 52 -7.21 -8.59 7.25
CA LYS A 52 -8.51 -7.90 7.17
C LYS A 52 -8.39 -6.41 6.84
N ASN A 53 -7.20 -5.99 6.45
CA ASN A 53 -6.75 -4.60 6.41
C ASN A 53 -6.65 -4.07 4.98
N LEU A 54 -6.97 -4.91 3.98
CA LEU A 54 -7.16 -4.54 2.58
C LEU A 54 -8.65 -4.65 2.22
#